data_AF-A0A2K3K774-F1
#
_entry.id   AF-A0A2K3K774-F1
#
_cell.length_a   1.000
_cell.length_b   1.000
_cell.length_c   1.000
_cell.angle_alpha   90.00
_cell.angle_beta   90.00
_cell.angle_gamma   90.00
#
_symmetry.space_group_name_H-M   'P 1'
#
loop_
_entity.id
_entity.type
_entity.pdbx_description
1 polymer ?
#
loop_
_entity_poly.entity_id
_entity_poly.type
_entity_poly.pdbx_seq_one_letter_code
_entity_poly.pdbx_strand_id
1 'polypeptide(L)'
;MKIKKRAAGLLKLEGVDEGRKGILCIDAEIFEVTPFFHLVEVKKSNGDTLEYQKILNDDIRPALQDIVWVWQGELQEQSQQSGQQ
;
A
#
# COMPACT_ATOMS: atom_id res chain seq x y z
N MET A 1 11.98 3.86 4.30
CA MET A 1 11.92 2.40 4.01
C MET A 1 13.08 1.99 3.10
N LYS A 2 13.48 0.72 3.15
CA LYS A 2 14.43 0.09 2.21
C LYS A 2 13.63 -0.80 1.24
N ILE A 3 13.97 -0.77 -0.05
CA ILE A 3 13.30 -1.59 -1.07
C ILE A 3 14.29 -2.63 -1.61
N LYS A 4 13.86 -3.88 -1.67
CA LYS A 4 14.61 -5.00 -2.24
C LYS A 4 13.80 -5.62 -3.37
N LYS A 5 14.38 -5.65 -4.58
CA LYS A 5 13.82 -6.37 -5.71
C LYS A 5 14.15 -7.86 -5.60
N ARG A 6 13.14 -8.72 -5.74
CA ARG A 6 13.28 -10.17 -5.87
C ARG A 6 12.99 -10.57 -7.33
N ALA A 7 13.04 -11.87 -7.60
CA ALA A 7 12.73 -12.40 -8.92
C ALA A 7 11.24 -12.21 -9.27
N ALA A 8 10.90 -12.31 -10.56
CA ALA A 8 9.53 -12.39 -11.06
C ALA A 8 8.59 -11.25 -10.63
N GLY A 9 9.09 -10.01 -10.50
CA GLY A 9 8.22 -8.86 -10.20
C GLY A 9 7.88 -8.68 -8.72
N LEU A 10 8.42 -9.53 -7.84
CA LEU A 10 8.25 -9.41 -6.40
C LEU A 10 9.20 -8.35 -5.82
N LEU A 11 8.65 -7.46 -5.01
CA LEU A 11 9.35 -6.40 -4.28
C LEU A 11 9.11 -6.60 -2.78
N LYS A 12 10.12 -6.31 -1.97
CA LYS A 12 9.99 -6.26 -0.52
C LYS A 12 10.39 -4.89 0.00
N LEU A 13 9.49 -4.23 0.71
CA LEU A 13 9.69 -2.98 1.41
C LEU A 13 9.88 -3.27 2.89
N GLU A 14 10.95 -2.79 3.48
CA GLU A 14 11.27 -2.99 4.89
C GLU A 14 11.41 -1.63 5.59
N GLY A 15 10.76 -1.52 6.75
CA GLY A 15 10.94 -0.41 7.69
C GLY A 15 12.40 -0.27 8.11
N VAL A 16 12.80 0.93 8.50
CA VAL A 16 14.13 1.18 9.05
C VAL A 16 14.12 0.98 10.57
N ASP A 17 13.04 1.42 11.20
CA ASP A 17 12.85 1.39 12.64
C ASP A 17 12.02 0.18 13.07
N GLU A 18 12.26 -0.27 14.30
CA GLU A 18 11.50 -1.37 14.90
C GLU A 18 10.20 -0.83 15.51
N GLY A 19 9.07 -1.32 15.02
CA GLY A 19 7.75 -1.00 15.55
C GLY A 19 7.34 -1.93 16.70
N ARG A 20 6.10 -1.76 17.20
CA ARG A 20 5.55 -2.55 18.31
C ARG A 20 5.58 -4.06 18.06
N LYS A 21 5.48 -4.49 16.80
CA LYS A 21 5.48 -5.90 16.38
C LYS A 21 6.69 -6.25 15.52
N GLY A 22 7.83 -5.63 15.82
CA GLY A 22 9.05 -5.75 15.03
C GLY A 22 9.08 -4.81 13.82
N ILE A 23 10.07 -5.00 12.96
CA ILE A 23 10.25 -4.20 11.74
C ILE A 23 9.10 -4.49 10.76
N LEU A 24 8.39 -3.44 10.35
CA LEU A 24 7.35 -3.53 9.33
C LEU A 24 7.94 -4.03 8.00
N CYS A 25 7.33 -5.07 7.44
CA CYS A 25 7.68 -5.58 6.11
C CYS A 25 6.43 -5.66 5.25
N ILE A 26 6.55 -5.19 4.01
CA ILE A 26 5.49 -5.21 3.00
C ILE A 26 6.05 -5.90 1.77
N ASP A 27 5.33 -6.91 1.28
CA ASP A 27 5.63 -7.53 -0.01
C ASP A 27 4.67 -6.95 -1.06
N ALA A 28 5.19 -6.61 -2.23
CA ALA A 28 4.43 -6.15 -3.37
C ALA A 28 4.75 -7.01 -4.59
N GLU A 29 3.72 -7.53 -5.25
CA GLU A 29 3.88 -8.40 -6.41
C GLU A 29 3.02 -7.89 -7.57
N ILE A 30 3.60 -7.90 -8.77
CA ILE A 30 2.95 -7.44 -9.98
C ILE A 30 2.62 -8.64 -10.83
N PHE A 31 1.33 -8.81 -11.13
CA PHE A 31 0.82 -9.86 -11.98
C PHE A 31 0.30 -9.27 -13.28
N GLU A 32 0.72 -9.85 -14.40
CA GLU A 32 0.13 -9.56 -15.70
C GLU A 32 -1.21 -10.29 -15.81
N VAL A 33 -2.31 -9.52 -15.92
CA VAL A 33 -3.64 -10.08 -16.18
C VAL A 33 -3.94 -10.02 -17.67
N THR A 34 -3.53 -8.93 -18.32
CA THR A 34 -3.52 -8.73 -19.78
C THR A 34 -2.30 -7.86 -20.15
N PRO A 35 -1.89 -7.77 -21.43
CA PRO A 35 -0.75 -6.94 -21.84
C PRO A 35 -0.85 -5.46 -21.43
N PHE A 36 -2.07 -4.95 -21.18
CA PHE A 36 -2.32 -3.56 -20.79
C PHE A 36 -2.84 -3.40 -19.36
N PHE A 37 -3.14 -4.49 -18.66
CA PHE A 37 -3.70 -4.45 -17.31
C PHE A 37 -2.90 -5.35 -16.37
N HIS A 38 -2.36 -4.72 -15.34
CA HIS A 38 -1.52 -5.37 -14.35
C HIS A 38 -2.21 -5.24 -13.00
N LEU A 39 -2.22 -6.32 -12.23
CA LEU A 39 -2.67 -6.33 -10.85
C LEU A 39 -1.44 -6.15 -9.95
N VAL A 40 -1.52 -5.20 -9.02
CA VAL A 40 -0.50 -5.03 -7.99
C VAL A 40 -1.09 -5.49 -6.67
N GLU A 41 -0.55 -6.58 -6.13
CA GLU A 41 -0.91 -7.07 -4.82
C GLU A 41 0.06 -6.51 -3.78
N VAL A 42 -0.46 -5.88 -2.72
CA VAL A 42 0.35 -5.35 -1.61
C VAL A 42 -0.07 -6.05 -0.33
N LYS A 43 0.89 -6.71 0.34
CA LYS A 43 0.67 -7.56 1.51
C LYS A 43 1.57 -7.18 2.65
N LYS A 44 1.03 -7.10 3.86
CA LYS A 44 1.83 -7.05 5.09
C LYS A 44 2.46 -8.41 5.35
N SER A 45 3.79 -8.50 5.32
CA SER A 45 4.53 -9.73 5.60
C SER A 45 5.10 -9.79 7.03
N ASN A 46 5.31 -8.64 7.69
CA ASN A 46 5.67 -8.56 9.12
C ASN A 46 5.26 -7.21 9.72
N GLY A 47 5.24 -7.09 11.05
CA GLY A 47 5.05 -5.81 11.75
C GLY A 47 3.60 -5.48 12.12
N ASP A 48 3.41 -4.25 12.61
CA ASP A 48 2.12 -3.82 13.16
C ASP A 48 1.10 -3.50 12.05
N THR A 49 -0.16 -3.87 12.27
CA THR A 49 -1.21 -3.68 11.26
C THR A 49 -1.62 -2.21 11.15
N LEU A 50 -1.64 -1.44 12.24
CA LEU A 50 -1.99 -0.02 12.16
C LEU A 50 -0.89 0.78 11.47
N GLU A 51 0.37 0.43 11.74
CA GLU A 51 1.53 0.98 11.02
C GLU A 51 1.44 0.68 9.52
N TYR A 52 1.13 -0.56 9.15
CA TYR A 52 0.90 -0.96 7.75
C TYR A 52 -0.22 -0.14 7.09
N GLN A 53 -1.37 -0.01 7.75
CA GLN A 53 -2.51 0.75 7.23
C GLN A 53 -2.18 2.23 7.06
N LYS A 54 -1.40 2.80 7.98
CA LYS A 54 -0.93 4.17 7.89
C LYS A 54 -0.07 4.37 6.64
N ILE A 55 0.95 3.53 6.43
CA ILE A 55 1.80 3.62 5.23
C ILE A 55 1.00 3.39 3.95
N LEU A 56 0.02 2.47 3.96
CA LEU A 56 -0.85 2.28 2.80
C LEU A 56 -1.63 3.56 2.46
N ASN A 57 -2.27 4.18 3.44
CA ASN A 57 -3.18 5.31 3.21
C ASN A 57 -2.46 6.64 3.01
N ASP A 58 -1.36 6.87 3.73
CA ASP A 58 -0.69 8.17 3.75
C ASP A 58 0.42 8.24 2.68
N ASP A 59 1.03 7.11 2.31
CA ASP A 59 2.19 7.09 1.41
C ASP A 59 1.90 6.34 0.10
N ILE A 60 1.57 5.03 0.17
CA ILE A 60 1.50 4.18 -1.02
C ILE A 60 0.30 4.53 -1.91
N ARG A 61 -0.89 4.71 -1.32
CA ARG A 61 -2.11 5.07 -2.05
C ARG A 61 -2.00 6.40 -2.79
N PRO A 62 -1.59 7.49 -2.13
CA PRO A 62 -1.40 8.77 -2.80
C PRO A 62 -0.31 8.73 -3.88
N ALA A 63 0.81 8.03 -3.62
CA ALA A 63 1.93 7.97 -4.59
C ALA A 63 1.60 7.19 -5.88
N LEU A 64 0.55 6.37 -5.89
CA LEU A 64 0.13 5.56 -7.03
C LEU A 64 -1.21 6.02 -7.64
N GLN A 65 -1.77 7.14 -7.19
CA GLN A 65 -3.10 7.62 -7.60
C GLN A 65 -3.24 7.80 -9.13
N ASP A 66 -2.16 8.18 -9.81
CA ASP A 66 -2.14 8.46 -11.24
C ASP A 66 -2.03 7.18 -12.09
N ILE A 67 -1.74 6.04 -11.45
CA ILE A 67 -1.48 4.75 -12.11
C ILE A 67 -2.60 3.76 -11.76
N VAL A 68 -3.15 3.83 -10.54
CA VAL A 68 -4.16 2.89 -10.05
C VAL A 68 -5.56 3.47 -10.18
N TRP A 69 -6.31 2.94 -11.14
CA TRP A 69 -7.67 3.39 -11.46
C TRP A 69 -8.70 3.20 -10.33
N VAL A 70 -8.56 2.13 -9.52
CA VAL A 70 -9.63 1.64 -8.64
C VAL A 70 -9.67 2.31 -7.26
N TRP A 71 -8.58 2.95 -6.81
CA TRP A 71 -8.48 3.47 -5.43
C TRP A 71 -9.30 4.75 -5.20
N GLN A 72 -9.80 5.38 -6.25
CA GLN A 72 -10.51 6.66 -6.20
C GLN A 72 -11.92 6.57 -5.59
N GLY A 73 -12.50 5.37 -5.46
CA GLY A 73 -13.84 5.17 -4.88
C GLY A 73 -13.89 5.18 -3.34
N GLU A 74 -12.78 4.92 -2.64
CA GLU A 74 -12.73 4.87 -1.17
C GLU A 74 -12.47 6.25 -0.52
N LEU A 75 -11.92 7.21 -1.28
CA LEU A 75 -11.58 8.56 -0.79
C LEU A 75 -12.78 9.51 -0.71
N GLN A 76 -13.92 9.19 -1.33
CA GLN A 76 -15.07 10.10 -1.37
C GLN A 76 -15.98 10.03 -0.12
N GLU A 77 -15.84 9.04 0.77
CA GLU A 77 -16.77 8.89 1.91
C GLU A 77 -16.40 9.68 3.18
N GLN A 78 -15.26 10.36 3.25
CA GLN A 78 -14.85 11.12 4.47
C GLN A 78 -15.12 12.64 4.46
N SER A 79 -15.75 13.19 3.41
CA SER A 79 -15.99 14.65 3.32
C SER A 79 -17.40 15.11 3.72
N GLN A 80 -18.27 14.24 4.25
CA GLN A 80 -19.67 14.60 4.56
C GLN A 80 -20.10 14.25 5.99
N GLN A 81 -19.31 14.61 7.01
CA GLN A 81 -19.83 14.75 8.39
C GLN A 81 -19.17 15.92 9.13
N SER A 82 -19.33 17.13 8.61
CA SER A 82 -19.21 18.34 9.43
C SER A 82 -20.15 19.42 8.90
N GLY A 83 -21.43 19.26 9.21
CA GLY A 83 -22.44 20.25 8.87
C GLY A 83 -23.84 19.68 8.91
N GLN A 84 -24.37 19.42 10.10
CA GLN A 84 -25.74 19.76 10.50
C GLN A 84 -26.05 19.35 11.94
N GLN A 85 -26.45 20.38 12.71
CA GLN A 85 -27.11 20.44 14.02
C GLN A 85 -26.26 20.26 15.28
#